data_AF-A0A975B1Q5-F1
#
_entry.id   AF-A0A975B1Q5-F1
#
_cell.length_a   1.000
_cell.length_b   1.000
_cell.length_c   1.000
_cell.angle_alpha   90.00
_cell.angle_beta   90.00
_cell.angle_gamma   90.00
#
_symmetry.space_group_name_H-M   'P 1'
#
loop_
_entity.id
_entity.type
_entity.pdbx_description
1 polymer ?
#
loop_
_entity_poly.entity_id
_entity_poly.type
_entity_poly.pdbx_seq_one_letter_code
_entity_poly.pdbx_strand_id
1 'polypeptide(L)'
;MELSYLGILLIIGAAVVGWFLSYIKSRFELRAYKKEIKEYKEHLNRQMKITSEGSKNLENELTTLKKENENLRISVQSLGQKPGRAELRLLNIYDGALRKMMLKAPGFSSAWEMSLQETEREYEENEKGFKSIIKKVFGPSLTHQPEHTHKDIGEHTSDFEVK
;
A
#
# COMPACT_ATOMS: atom_id res chain seq x y z
N MET A 1 41.87 15.89 -81.49
CA MET A 1 41.04 14.96 -80.69
C MET A 1 39.73 15.67 -80.42
N GLU A 2 38.77 15.54 -81.33
CA GLU A 2 37.43 16.12 -81.17
C GLU A 2 36.67 15.25 -80.17
N LEU A 3 36.58 15.69 -78.90
CA LEU A 3 35.65 15.07 -77.98
C LEU A 3 34.23 15.36 -78.51
N SER A 4 33.61 14.37 -79.16
CA SER A 4 32.25 14.45 -79.65
C SER A 4 31.32 15.02 -78.57
N TYR A 5 30.56 16.06 -78.92
CA TYR A 5 29.60 16.78 -78.05
C TYR A 5 28.74 15.86 -77.16
N LEU A 6 28.35 14.69 -77.69
CA LEU A 6 27.60 13.66 -76.96
C LEU A 6 28.35 13.12 -75.72
N GLY A 7 29.67 12.95 -75.78
CA GLY A 7 30.47 12.48 -74.65
C GLY A 7 30.49 13.49 -73.49
N ILE A 8 30.58 14.79 -73.82
CA ILE A 8 30.54 15.88 -72.83
C ILE A 8 29.18 15.91 -72.14
N LEU A 9 28.09 15.73 -72.91
CA LEU A 9 26.72 15.73 -72.39
C LEU A 9 26.46 14.53 -71.45
N LEU A 10 27.00 13.35 -71.78
CA LEU A 10 26.92 12.18 -70.90
C LEU A 10 27.71 12.34 -69.60
N ILE A 11 28.90 12.95 -69.65
CA ILE A 11 29.70 13.22 -68.44
C ILE A 11 28.97 14.20 -67.52
N ILE A 12 28.40 15.28 -68.07
CA ILE A 12 27.62 16.25 -67.31
C ILE A 12 26.37 15.58 -66.73
N GLY A 13 25.66 14.78 -67.52
CA GLY A 13 24.50 14.01 -67.06
C GLY A 13 24.85 13.07 -65.89
N ALA A 14 25.95 12.34 -66.00
CA ALA A 14 26.44 11.45 -64.94
C ALA A 14 26.82 12.22 -63.67
N ALA A 15 27.44 13.39 -63.79
CA ALA A 15 27.79 14.25 -62.66
C ALA A 15 26.54 14.78 -61.94
N VAL A 16 25.52 15.22 -62.69
CA VAL A 16 24.26 15.71 -62.13
C VAL A 16 23.50 14.58 -61.42
N VAL A 17 23.45 13.39 -62.01
CA VAL A 17 22.81 12.22 -61.39
C VAL A 17 23.57 11.79 -60.12
N GLY A 18 24.91 11.79 -60.16
CA GLY A 18 25.74 11.48 -59.01
C GLY A 18 25.52 12.47 -57.85
N TRP A 19 25.44 13.76 -58.14
CA TRP A 19 25.11 14.78 -57.15
C TRP A 19 23.69 14.57 -56.61
N PHE A 20 22.70 14.37 -57.48
CA PHE A 20 21.32 14.19 -57.06
C PHE A 20 21.14 12.98 -56.12
N LEU A 21 21.75 11.84 -56.46
CA LEU A 21 21.74 10.64 -55.61
C LEU A 21 22.46 10.86 -54.28
N SER A 22 23.60 11.56 -54.28
CA SER A 22 24.32 11.93 -53.06
C SER A 22 23.49 12.84 -52.16
N TYR A 23 22.80 13.82 -52.76
CA TYR A 23 21.91 14.74 -52.05
C TYR A 23 20.71 14.02 -51.43
N ILE A 24 20.08 13.08 -52.15
CA ILE A 24 19.01 12.25 -51.61
C ILE A 24 19.51 11.44 -50.41
N LYS A 25 20.64 10.72 -50.54
CA LYS A 25 21.19 9.89 -49.46
C LYS A 25 21.49 10.69 -48.20
N SER A 26 22.16 11.84 -48.34
CA SER A 26 22.47 12.73 -47.22
C SER A 26 21.21 13.21 -46.49
N ARG A 27 20.12 13.46 -47.21
CA ARG A 27 18.84 13.88 -46.59
C ARG A 27 18.16 12.74 -45.83
N PHE A 28 18.32 11.49 -46.26
CA PHE A 28 17.82 10.33 -45.51
C PHE A 28 18.63 10.07 -44.24
N GLU A 29 19.95 10.15 -44.30
CA GLU A 29 20.83 10.00 -43.12
C GLU A 29 20.52 11.07 -42.06
N LEU A 30 20.38 12.34 -42.47
CA LEU A 30 19.98 13.42 -41.57
C LEU A 30 18.62 13.20 -40.93
N ARG A 31 17.67 12.55 -41.63
CA ARG A 31 16.36 12.20 -41.06
C ARG A 31 16.47 11.05 -40.06
N ALA A 32 17.31 10.05 -40.32
CA ALA A 32 17.58 8.97 -39.39
C ALA A 32 18.22 9.48 -38.10
N TYR A 33 19.29 10.26 -38.18
CA TYR A 33 19.93 10.86 -36.99
C TYR A 33 18.98 11.76 -36.20
N LYS A 34 18.14 12.56 -36.88
CA LYS A 34 17.13 13.37 -36.19
C LYS A 34 16.08 12.53 -35.47
N LYS A 35 15.71 11.38 -36.05
CA LYS A 35 14.78 10.43 -35.43
C LYS A 35 15.39 9.81 -34.18
N GLU A 36 16.64 9.34 -34.26
CA GLU A 36 17.37 8.77 -33.13
C GLU A 36 17.55 9.79 -31.99
N ILE A 37 17.94 11.03 -32.30
CA ILE A 37 18.06 12.11 -31.31
C ILE A 37 16.71 12.39 -30.64
N LYS A 38 15.61 12.34 -31.41
CA LYS A 38 14.27 12.54 -30.84
C LYS A 38 13.91 11.40 -29.90
N GLU A 39 14.14 10.16 -30.30
CA GLU A 39 13.89 8.97 -29.48
C GLU A 39 14.73 8.98 -28.20
N TYR A 40 16.02 9.34 -28.25
CA TYR A 40 16.85 9.48 -27.07
C TYR A 40 16.35 10.57 -26.11
N LYS A 41 15.94 11.73 -26.63
CA LYS A 41 15.36 12.80 -25.81
C LYS A 41 14.04 12.37 -25.18
N GLU A 42 13.21 11.61 -25.91
CA GLU A 42 11.95 11.09 -25.41
C GLU A 42 12.15 10.03 -24.33
N HIS A 43 13.10 9.11 -24.51
CA HIS A 43 13.51 8.15 -23.49
C HIS A 43 14.04 8.83 -22.23
N LEU A 44 14.87 9.87 -22.37
CA LEU A 44 15.40 10.61 -21.23
C LEU A 44 14.29 11.35 -20.48
N ASN A 45 13.40 12.03 -21.20
CA ASN A 45 12.25 12.69 -20.58
C ASN A 45 11.33 11.69 -19.87
N ARG A 46 11.12 10.51 -20.46
CA ARG A 46 10.32 9.45 -19.83
C ARG A 46 10.99 8.93 -18.57
N GLN A 47 12.30 8.69 -18.58
CA GLN A 47 13.04 8.28 -17.38
C GLN A 47 13.01 9.35 -16.30
N MET A 48 13.27 10.61 -16.66
CA MET A 48 13.22 11.73 -15.71
C MET A 48 11.82 11.89 -15.11
N LYS A 49 10.77 11.73 -15.92
CA LYS A 49 9.39 11.75 -15.44
C LYS A 49 9.10 10.58 -14.49
N ILE A 50 9.48 9.36 -14.86
CA ILE A 50 9.31 8.17 -14.01
C ILE A 50 10.08 8.33 -12.69
N THR A 51 11.34 8.77 -12.73
CA THR A 51 12.14 9.01 -11.52
C THR A 51 11.53 10.11 -10.67
N SER A 52 11.08 11.22 -11.26
CA SER A 52 10.43 12.29 -10.52
C SER A 52 9.10 11.86 -9.90
N GLU A 53 8.29 11.09 -10.62
CA GLU A 53 7.03 10.53 -10.10
C GLU A 53 7.29 9.52 -8.99
N GLY A 54 8.29 8.64 -9.14
CA GLY A 54 8.72 7.71 -8.11
C GLY A 54 9.24 8.42 -6.86
N SER A 55 10.08 9.44 -7.01
CA SER A 55 10.57 10.26 -5.89
C SER A 55 9.44 11.00 -5.17
N LYS A 56 8.49 11.58 -5.91
CA LYS A 56 7.30 12.23 -5.32
C LYS A 56 6.42 11.23 -4.59
N ASN A 57 6.22 10.04 -5.13
CA ASN A 57 5.44 9.01 -4.46
C ASN A 57 6.11 8.58 -3.15
N LEU A 58 7.43 8.36 -3.16
CA LEU A 58 8.19 8.03 -1.96
C LEU A 58 8.12 9.15 -0.90
N GLU A 59 8.20 10.41 -1.32
CA GLU A 59 8.05 11.57 -0.43
C GLU A 59 6.62 11.65 0.16
N ASN A 60 5.60 11.39 -0.66
CA ASN A 60 4.21 11.33 -0.20
C ASN A 60 3.97 10.17 0.78
N GLU A 61 4.56 9.00 0.53
CA GLU A 61 4.52 7.87 1.46
C GLU A 61 5.22 8.23 2.78
N LEU A 62 6.41 8.84 2.74
CA LEU A 62 7.10 9.28 3.96
C LEU A 62 6.31 10.32 4.75
N THR A 63 5.67 11.28 4.09
CA THR A 63 4.84 12.28 4.78
C THR A 63 3.58 11.63 5.37
N THR A 64 2.96 10.69 4.67
CA THR A 64 1.81 9.91 5.16
C THR A 64 2.20 9.06 6.36
N LEU A 65 3.29 8.30 6.27
CA LEU A 65 3.81 7.47 7.38
C LEU A 65 4.18 8.31 8.60
N LYS A 66 4.81 9.47 8.41
CA LYS A 66 5.11 10.39 9.54
C LYS A 66 3.84 10.88 10.21
N LYS A 67 2.81 11.23 9.43
CA LYS A 67 1.52 11.66 9.95
C LYS A 67 0.81 10.54 10.71
N GLU A 68 0.80 9.33 10.16
CA GLU A 68 0.25 8.14 10.81
C GLU A 68 1.02 7.79 12.09
N ASN A 69 2.34 7.89 12.08
CA ASN A 69 3.17 7.63 13.26
C ASN A 69 2.86 8.63 14.38
N GLU A 70 2.75 9.92 14.07
CA GLU A 70 2.37 10.93 15.07
C GLU A 70 0.92 10.72 15.55
N ASN A 71 -0.01 10.40 14.65
CA ASN A 71 -1.38 10.05 15.03
C ASN A 71 -1.45 8.83 15.95
N LEU A 72 -0.66 7.79 15.66
CA LEU A 72 -0.56 6.59 16.48
C LEU A 72 0.07 6.91 17.84
N ARG A 73 1.13 7.73 17.87
CA ARG A 73 1.75 8.19 19.10
C ARG A 73 0.76 8.95 19.98
N ILE A 74 0.03 9.90 19.41
CA ILE A 74 -1.04 10.63 20.09
C ILE A 74 -2.14 9.68 20.55
N SER A 75 -2.54 8.72 19.71
CA SER A 75 -3.55 7.72 20.06
C SER A 75 -3.11 6.84 21.23
N VAL A 76 -1.88 6.33 21.22
CA VAL A 76 -1.27 5.55 22.31
C VAL A 76 -1.19 6.39 23.58
N GLN A 77 -0.75 7.65 23.48
CA GLN A 77 -0.72 8.57 24.62
C GLN A 77 -2.14 8.82 25.14
N SER A 78 -3.13 9.01 24.27
CA SER A 78 -4.53 9.22 24.64
C SER A 78 -5.16 7.98 25.27
N LEU A 79 -4.83 6.79 24.77
CA LEU A 79 -5.27 5.50 25.30
C LEU A 79 -4.66 5.24 26.68
N GLY A 80 -3.40 5.65 26.89
CA GLY A 80 -2.76 5.61 28.21
C GLY A 80 -3.24 6.69 29.19
N GLN A 81 -3.80 7.80 28.69
CA GLN A 81 -4.37 8.88 29.52
C GLN A 81 -5.85 8.69 29.83
N LYS A 82 -6.58 7.94 29.00
CA LYS A 82 -7.87 7.37 29.37
C LYS A 82 -7.60 6.14 30.28
N PRO A 83 -8.59 5.65 31.00
CA PRO A 83 -8.64 5.25 32.43
C PRO A 83 -7.45 5.35 33.45
N GLY A 84 -6.16 5.39 33.08
CA GLY A 84 -5.10 4.89 33.98
C GLY A 84 -4.81 5.59 35.33
N ARG A 85 -4.94 6.91 35.47
CA ARG A 85 -4.58 7.63 36.72
C ARG A 85 -5.76 8.21 37.48
N ALA A 86 -6.77 8.74 36.78
CA ALA A 86 -7.95 9.31 37.41
C ALA A 86 -8.82 8.21 38.03
N GLU A 87 -9.00 7.09 37.33
CA GLU A 87 -9.76 5.96 37.85
C GLU A 87 -9.00 5.22 38.95
N LEU A 88 -7.69 5.07 38.82
CA LEU A 88 -6.87 4.49 39.88
C LEU A 88 -6.89 5.35 41.17
N ARG A 89 -6.88 6.68 41.01
CA ARG A 89 -7.05 7.60 42.15
C ARG A 89 -8.45 7.44 42.75
N LEU A 90 -9.48 7.38 41.91
CA LEU A 90 -10.86 7.22 42.35
C LEU A 90 -11.07 5.89 43.07
N LEU A 91 -10.50 4.79 42.57
CA LEU A 91 -10.50 3.48 43.20
C LEU A 91 -9.84 3.53 44.59
N ASN A 92 -8.68 4.18 44.72
CA ASN A 92 -8.02 4.37 46.02
C ASN A 92 -8.86 5.20 46.99
N ILE A 93 -9.56 6.24 46.50
CA ILE A 93 -10.48 7.03 47.33
C ILE A 93 -11.66 6.18 47.78
N TYR A 94 -12.23 5.34 46.90
CA TYR A 94 -13.29 4.42 47.26
C TYR A 94 -12.84 3.38 48.27
N ASP A 95 -11.68 2.74 48.11
CA ASP A 95 -11.14 1.79 49.09
C ASP A 95 -10.94 2.46 50.47
N GLY A 96 -10.38 3.67 50.49
CA GLY A 96 -10.23 4.45 51.71
C GLY A 96 -11.57 4.84 52.36
N ALA A 97 -12.60 5.13 51.57
CA ALA A 97 -13.95 5.43 52.05
C ALA A 97 -14.64 4.18 52.60
N LEU A 98 -14.53 3.04 51.91
CA LEU A 98 -15.08 1.75 52.33
C LEU A 98 -14.50 1.31 53.67
N ARG A 99 -13.16 1.37 53.84
CA ARG A 99 -12.51 1.05 55.12
C ARG A 99 -13.02 1.93 56.26
N LYS A 100 -13.21 3.23 56.01
CA LYS A 100 -13.76 4.16 57.01
C LYS A 100 -15.22 3.86 57.34
N MET A 101 -16.03 3.45 56.36
CA MET A 101 -17.42 3.04 56.58
C MET A 101 -17.52 1.75 57.38
N MET A 102 -16.69 0.75 57.07
CA MET A 102 -16.63 -0.52 57.83
C MET A 102 -16.31 -0.29 59.32
N LEU A 103 -15.47 0.70 59.63
CA LEU A 103 -15.16 1.06 61.01
C LEU A 103 -16.27 1.86 61.72
N LYS A 104 -17.09 2.61 60.97
CA LYS A 104 -18.10 3.51 61.53
C LYS A 104 -19.50 2.90 61.59
N ALA A 105 -19.79 1.90 60.79
CA ALA A 105 -21.11 1.30 60.66
C ALA A 105 -21.06 -0.22 60.94
N PRO A 106 -21.51 -0.69 62.12
CA PRO A 106 -21.60 -2.12 62.39
C PRO A 106 -22.58 -2.79 61.42
N GLY A 107 -22.20 -3.94 60.85
CA GLY A 107 -22.99 -4.66 59.84
C GLY A 107 -22.84 -4.17 58.40
N PHE A 108 -22.15 -3.05 58.16
CA PHE A 108 -21.90 -2.56 56.80
C PHE A 108 -21.04 -3.54 55.99
N SER A 109 -20.00 -4.13 56.59
CA SER A 109 -19.10 -5.05 55.88
C SER A 109 -19.82 -6.27 55.29
N SER A 110 -20.73 -6.89 56.06
CA SER A 110 -21.47 -8.07 55.59
C SER A 110 -22.50 -7.74 54.51
N ALA A 111 -23.18 -6.58 54.65
CA ALA A 111 -24.13 -6.12 53.63
C ALA A 111 -23.41 -5.74 52.33
N TRP A 112 -22.24 -5.09 52.44
CA TRP A 112 -21.40 -4.74 51.31
C TRP A 112 -20.87 -5.99 50.59
N GLU A 113 -20.34 -6.97 51.32
CA GLU A 113 -19.82 -8.22 50.75
C GLU A 113 -20.93 -9.02 50.02
N MET A 114 -22.12 -9.11 50.61
CA MET A 114 -23.28 -9.74 49.96
C MET A 114 -23.68 -9.00 48.68
N SER A 115 -23.74 -7.66 48.72
CA SER A 115 -24.06 -6.86 47.53
C SER A 115 -22.99 -6.94 46.43
N LEU A 116 -21.72 -7.06 46.82
CA LEU A 116 -20.60 -7.24 45.88
C LEU A 116 -20.73 -8.57 45.16
N GLN A 117 -20.96 -9.66 45.91
CA GLN A 117 -21.12 -11.00 45.35
C GLN A 117 -22.34 -11.10 44.42
N GLU A 118 -23.45 -10.45 44.78
CA GLU A 118 -24.65 -10.39 43.93
C GLU A 118 -24.37 -9.62 42.63
N THR A 119 -23.68 -8.47 42.71
CA THR A 119 -23.31 -7.67 41.55
C THR A 119 -22.32 -8.41 40.63
N GLU A 120 -21.33 -9.11 41.19
CA GLU A 120 -20.39 -9.94 40.42
C GLU A 120 -21.13 -11.03 39.63
N ARG A 121 -22.10 -11.68 40.27
CA ARG A 121 -22.93 -12.71 39.63
C ARG A 121 -23.78 -12.14 38.49
N GLU A 122 -24.45 -11.02 38.71
CA GLU A 122 -25.22 -10.32 37.67
C GLU A 122 -24.33 -9.90 36.49
N TYR A 123 -23.10 -9.44 36.77
CA TYR A 123 -22.15 -9.05 35.74
C TYR A 123 -21.69 -10.24 34.89
N GLU A 124 -21.36 -11.38 35.52
CA GLU A 124 -21.02 -12.60 34.80
C GLU A 124 -22.16 -13.11 33.91
N GLU A 125 -23.40 -13.07 34.42
CA GLU A 125 -24.59 -13.48 33.68
C GLU A 125 -24.82 -12.54 32.47
N ASN A 126 -24.61 -11.24 32.63
CA ASN A 126 -24.68 -10.26 31.56
C ASN A 126 -23.57 -10.42 30.50
N GLU A 127 -22.33 -10.72 30.89
CA GLU A 127 -21.25 -10.98 29.93
C GLU A 127 -21.51 -12.24 29.10
N LYS A 128 -22.03 -13.31 29.72
CA LYS A 128 -22.44 -14.54 29.03
C LYS A 128 -23.57 -14.26 28.04
N GLY A 129 -24.54 -13.42 28.41
CA GLY A 129 -25.61 -12.95 27.52
C GLY A 129 -25.10 -12.13 26.33
N PHE A 130 -24.18 -11.19 26.58
CA PHE A 130 -23.60 -10.34 25.54
C PHE A 130 -22.74 -11.13 24.54
N LYS A 131 -21.94 -12.10 25.01
CA LYS A 131 -21.17 -13.02 24.13
C LYS A 131 -22.09 -13.84 23.22
N SER A 132 -23.24 -14.28 23.72
CA SER A 132 -24.26 -14.99 22.92
C SER A 132 -24.86 -14.11 21.82
N ILE A 133 -25.14 -12.84 22.14
CA ILE A 133 -25.69 -11.86 21.18
C ILE A 133 -24.65 -11.53 20.10
N ILE A 134 -23.39 -11.25 20.47
CA ILE A 134 -22.30 -11.00 19.50
C ILE A 134 -22.13 -12.22 18.57
N LYS A 135 -22.07 -13.43 19.12
CA LYS A 135 -21.95 -14.65 18.29
C LYS A 135 -23.11 -14.80 17.31
N LYS A 136 -24.33 -14.41 17.70
CA LYS A 136 -25.52 -14.48 16.85
C LYS A 136 -25.53 -13.41 15.74
N VAL A 137 -24.96 -12.24 15.99
CA VAL A 137 -24.94 -11.11 15.04
C VAL A 137 -23.74 -11.18 14.07
N PHE A 138 -22.58 -11.68 14.51
CA PHE A 138 -21.36 -11.77 13.69
C PHE A 138 -21.06 -13.18 13.16
N GLY A 139 -21.79 -14.21 13.61
CA GLY A 139 -21.61 -15.60 13.18
C GLY A 139 -21.85 -15.91 11.69
N PRO A 140 -22.85 -15.31 11.01
CA PRO A 140 -23.10 -15.64 9.61
C PRO A 140 -22.22 -14.87 8.61
N SER A 141 -21.45 -13.86 9.02
CA SER A 141 -20.67 -13.03 8.09
C SER A 141 -19.21 -13.46 7.86
N LEU A 142 -18.71 -14.47 8.60
CA LEU A 142 -17.34 -15.00 8.43
C LEU A 142 -17.24 -16.27 7.58
N THR A 143 -18.37 -16.84 7.12
CA THR A 143 -18.38 -18.07 6.28
C THR A 143 -18.56 -17.77 4.79
N HIS A 144 -18.25 -16.55 4.32
CA HIS A 144 -18.02 -16.35 2.90
C HIS A 144 -16.53 -16.55 2.60
N GLN A 145 -16.11 -17.81 2.59
CA GLN A 145 -14.85 -18.19 1.94
C GLN A 145 -15.12 -18.21 0.43
N PRO A 146 -14.55 -17.29 -0.37
CA PRO A 146 -14.62 -17.43 -1.81
C PRO A 146 -13.79 -18.65 -2.21
N GLU A 147 -14.51 -19.68 -2.64
CA GLU A 147 -14.02 -20.83 -3.38
C GLU A 147 -13.33 -20.32 -4.66
N HIS A 148 -12.03 -20.05 -4.57
CA HIS A 148 -11.20 -19.84 -5.76
C HIS A 148 -10.89 -21.22 -6.36
N THR A 149 -11.70 -21.55 -7.34
CA THR A 149 -11.49 -22.58 -8.36
C THR A 149 -10.07 -22.48 -8.94
N HIS A 150 -9.18 -23.36 -8.49
CA HIS A 150 -7.90 -23.62 -9.15
C HIS A 150 -8.18 -24.51 -10.38
N LYS A 151 -8.31 -23.85 -11.54
CA LYS A 151 -8.51 -24.47 -12.84
C LYS A 151 -7.23 -25.20 -13.25
N ASP A 152 -7.40 -26.44 -13.69
CA ASP A 152 -6.38 -27.38 -14.18
C ASP A 152 -5.32 -26.74 -15.09
N ILE A 153 -4.05 -26.88 -14.72
CA ILE A 153 -2.93 -26.96 -15.66
C ILE A 153 -1.91 -27.96 -15.12
N GLY A 154 -1.78 -29.12 -15.79
CA GLY A 154 -0.52 -29.86 -15.82
C GLY A 154 -0.52 -31.27 -15.25
N GLU A 155 -1.32 -32.18 -15.82
CA GLU A 155 -0.96 -33.60 -15.79
C GLU A 155 -1.17 -34.20 -17.19
N HIS A 156 -0.11 -34.11 -18.01
CA HIS A 156 0.09 -35.02 -19.14
C HIS A 156 1.39 -35.77 -18.89
N THR A 157 1.21 -36.89 -18.19
CA THR A 157 1.87 -38.19 -18.37
C THR A 157 3.07 -38.25 -19.33
N SER A 158 4.21 -38.63 -18.76
CA SER A 158 5.11 -39.70 -19.21
C SER A 158 5.28 -39.87 -20.73
N ASP A 159 6.44 -39.45 -21.21
CA ASP A 159 7.27 -40.21 -22.16
C ASP A 159 8.63 -39.52 -22.22
N PHE A 160 9.68 -40.16 -21.71
CA PHE A 160 11.01 -40.20 -22.33
C PHE A 160 11.93 -41.14 -21.55
N GLU A 161 12.16 -42.30 -22.17
CA GLU A 161 13.24 -43.24 -21.87
C GLU A 161 14.60 -42.52 -21.81
N VAL A 162 15.41 -42.83 -20.79
CA VAL A 162 16.85 -42.59 -20.81
C VAL A 162 17.54 -43.93 -20.97
N LYS A 163 18.20 -44.06 -22.12
CA LYS A 163 19.22 -45.06 -22.42
C LYS A 163 20.55 -44.67 -21.80
#